data_AF-G1MQ03-F1
#
_entry.id   AF-G1MQ03-F1
#
_cell.length_a   1.000
_cell.length_b   1.000
_cell.length_c   1.000
_cell.angle_alpha   90.00
_cell.angle_beta   90.00
_cell.angle_gamma   90.00
#
_symmetry.space_group_name_H-M   'P 1'
#
loop_
_entity.id
_entity.type
_entity.pdbx_description
1 polymer ?
#
loop_
_entity_poly.entity_id
_entity_poly.type
_entity_poly.pdbx_seq_one_letter_code
_entity_poly.pdbx_strand_id
1 'polypeptide(L)'
;MLLPQICLLQERFHAGAWRLSGALPVMAGWFRRLLQKPKQSSIHTSSSSHSSTSHSLSSSPSSFSSSASAWSSSSSSSTSTAQPGRPAPVDISSSSARWAKSYDVCICHSEVDLEFVEELVSYLESQPQSLRCFLQLRDSVAGSAVMTELCEAVQNSHCWVMLITPSFLQDPWCRYQMHQALAEAPMANGRTIPVLKDIDRKDYPKELRNLYYIYTALKENSFRQIRDTVLRYLEELCRSSTSGME
;
A
#
# COMPACT_ATOMS: atom_id res chain seq x y z
N MET A 1 -20.40 15.24 3.74
CA MET A 1 -20.28 16.47 2.92
C MET A 1 -18.79 16.85 2.67
N LEU A 2 -17.86 15.88 2.65
CA LEU A 2 -16.40 16.14 2.57
C LEU A 2 -15.85 16.22 1.12
N LEU A 3 -16.39 15.44 0.18
CA LEU A 3 -15.93 15.45 -1.22
C LEU A 3 -16.02 16.81 -1.96
N PRO A 4 -17.04 17.67 -1.75
CA PRO A 4 -17.23 18.83 -2.62
C PRO A 4 -16.12 19.89 -2.52
N GLN A 5 -15.50 20.05 -1.34
CA GLN A 5 -14.51 21.13 -1.12
C GLN A 5 -13.10 20.79 -1.61
N ILE A 6 -12.68 19.52 -1.46
CA ILE A 6 -11.45 19.04 -2.09
C ILE A 6 -11.62 19.11 -3.62
N CYS A 7 -12.79 18.68 -4.11
CA CYS A 7 -13.14 18.76 -5.53
C CYS A 7 -13.10 20.21 -6.06
N LEU A 8 -13.62 21.21 -5.32
CA LEU A 8 -13.59 22.62 -5.73
C LEU A 8 -12.19 23.24 -5.85
N LEU A 9 -11.22 22.82 -5.02
CA LEU A 9 -9.82 23.29 -5.12
C LEU A 9 -9.03 22.51 -6.19
N GLN A 10 -9.28 21.21 -6.33
CA GLN A 10 -8.76 20.37 -7.42
C GLN A 10 -9.29 20.85 -8.78
N GLU A 11 -10.58 21.22 -8.86
CA GLU A 11 -11.20 21.82 -10.05
C GLU A 11 -10.64 23.20 -10.35
N ARG A 12 -10.32 24.01 -9.33
CA ARG A 12 -9.62 25.29 -9.55
C ARG A 12 -8.19 25.10 -10.05
N PHE A 13 -7.51 24.03 -9.66
CA PHE A 13 -6.20 23.66 -10.23
C PHE A 13 -6.33 23.23 -11.70
N HIS A 14 -7.34 22.42 -12.03
CA HIS A 14 -7.66 22.03 -13.41
C HIS A 14 -8.09 23.23 -14.27
N ALA A 15 -8.87 24.17 -13.72
CA ALA A 15 -9.34 25.37 -14.40
C ALA A 15 -8.27 26.46 -14.54
N GLY A 16 -7.23 26.45 -13.70
CA GLY A 16 -6.13 27.43 -13.73
C GLY A 16 -5.12 27.23 -14.87
N ALA A 17 -5.16 26.10 -15.58
CA ALA A 17 -4.16 25.73 -16.59
C ALA A 17 -4.54 26.06 -18.05
N TRP A 18 -5.69 26.69 -18.32
CA TRP A 18 -6.09 27.05 -19.69
C TRP A 18 -6.51 28.51 -19.79
N ARG A 19 -5.53 29.39 -20.00
CA ARG A 19 -5.71 30.53 -20.90
C ARG A 19 -4.59 30.53 -21.93
N LEU A 20 -4.83 29.80 -23.02
CA LEU A 20 -4.71 30.29 -24.40
C LEU A 20 -5.25 29.21 -25.36
N SER A 21 -6.34 29.58 -26.05
CA SER A 21 -6.89 29.01 -27.28
C SER A 21 -7.52 27.60 -27.28
N GLY A 22 -8.85 27.58 -27.18
CA GLY A 22 -9.72 27.11 -28.27
C GLY A 22 -9.85 25.61 -28.52
N ALA A 23 -10.72 24.94 -27.75
CA ALA A 23 -11.76 23.99 -28.23
C ALA A 23 -12.38 23.28 -27.01
N LEU A 24 -13.70 23.37 -26.87
CA LEU A 24 -14.46 22.54 -25.91
C LEU A 24 -14.41 21.07 -26.36
N PRO A 25 -14.42 20.12 -25.42
CA PRO A 25 -15.45 19.10 -25.53
C PRO A 25 -16.17 18.78 -24.22
N VAL A 26 -17.50 18.77 -24.36
CA VAL A 26 -18.47 17.77 -23.89
C VAL A 26 -18.60 17.52 -22.38
N MET A 27 -19.69 18.10 -21.90
CA MET A 27 -20.46 17.89 -20.67
C MET A 27 -20.54 16.44 -20.15
N ALA A 28 -20.17 16.30 -18.88
CA ALA A 28 -20.97 15.76 -17.77
C ALA A 28 -21.92 14.57 -18.03
N GLY A 29 -21.57 13.42 -17.45
CA GLY A 29 -22.47 12.34 -17.05
C GLY A 29 -21.83 11.58 -15.88
N TRP A 30 -22.50 11.09 -14.84
CA TRP A 30 -23.92 10.92 -14.56
C TRP A 30 -24.08 10.78 -13.03
N PHE A 31 -24.63 11.77 -12.32
CA PHE A 31 -25.10 11.58 -10.95
C PHE A 31 -26.63 11.40 -10.94
N ARG A 32 -27.09 10.16 -11.12
CA ARG A 32 -28.43 9.74 -10.69
C ARG A 32 -28.40 8.30 -10.20
N ARG A 33 -28.39 8.16 -8.88
CA ARG A 33 -29.20 7.22 -8.06
C ARG A 33 -28.49 7.02 -6.73
N LEU A 34 -29.01 7.63 -5.66
CA LEU A 34 -29.21 7.00 -4.36
C LEU A 34 -29.83 8.03 -3.39
N LEU A 35 -31.12 8.30 -3.62
CA LEU A 35 -32.03 8.77 -2.57
C LEU A 35 -33.17 7.77 -2.49
N GLN A 36 -32.93 6.63 -1.84
CA GLN A 36 -34.01 5.80 -1.30
C GLN A 36 -33.59 5.29 0.08
N LYS A 37 -34.28 5.82 1.09
CA LYS A 37 -34.23 5.39 2.50
C LYS A 37 -34.72 3.93 2.60
N PRO A 38 -34.11 3.08 3.43
CA PRO A 38 -34.79 1.87 3.89
C PRO A 38 -35.69 2.21 5.08
N LYS A 39 -36.95 1.81 4.93
CA LYS A 39 -38.00 1.78 5.96
C LYS A 39 -37.86 0.44 6.71
N GLN A 40 -37.93 0.48 8.03
CA GLN A 40 -37.98 -0.70 8.90
C GLN A 40 -39.20 -1.59 8.57
N SER A 41 -39.00 -2.92 8.63
CA SER A 41 -40.07 -3.85 9.00
C SER A 41 -39.49 -5.09 9.68
N SER A 42 -40.13 -5.47 10.77
CA SER A 42 -39.80 -6.52 11.72
C SER A 42 -40.23 -7.93 11.29
N ILE A 43 -39.42 -8.91 11.71
CA ILE A 43 -39.74 -10.20 12.36
C ILE A 43 -41.05 -10.89 11.94
N HIS A 44 -40.95 -12.12 11.42
CA HIS A 44 -41.76 -13.27 11.88
C HIS A 44 -40.97 -14.59 11.72
N THR A 45 -40.87 -15.30 12.84
CA THR A 45 -40.63 -16.75 13.05
C THR A 45 -41.75 -17.57 12.37
N SER A 46 -41.67 -18.86 12.00
CA SER A 46 -41.09 -20.05 12.62
C SER A 46 -41.26 -21.28 11.68
N SER A 47 -40.42 -22.31 11.91
CA SER A 47 -40.71 -23.78 11.87
C SER A 47 -41.31 -24.37 10.59
N SER A 48 -40.89 -25.50 10.01
CA SER A 48 -40.51 -26.85 10.49
C SER A 48 -40.78 -27.73 9.25
N SER A 49 -40.21 -28.88 8.94
CA SER A 49 -39.24 -29.83 9.49
C SER A 49 -38.98 -30.78 8.28
N HIS A 50 -38.10 -31.77 8.24
CA HIS A 50 -38.11 -33.08 8.89
C HIS A 50 -36.99 -33.84 8.14
N SER A 51 -35.89 -34.20 8.81
CA SER A 51 -35.52 -35.59 9.17
C SER A 51 -35.30 -36.51 7.95
N SER A 52 -34.23 -37.30 7.83
CA SER A 52 -33.71 -38.20 8.87
C SER A 52 -32.34 -38.76 8.45
N THR A 53 -31.47 -38.97 9.46
CA THR A 53 -30.65 -40.19 9.74
C THR A 53 -29.74 -40.73 8.62
N SER A 54 -28.47 -41.08 8.84
CA SER A 54 -27.96 -41.94 9.93
C SER A 54 -26.43 -42.14 9.81
N HIS A 55 -25.77 -42.26 10.97
CA HIS A 55 -24.68 -43.18 11.35
C HIS A 55 -23.36 -43.22 10.53
N SER A 56 -22.16 -43.49 11.04
CA SER A 56 -21.52 -43.54 12.37
C SER A 56 -20.04 -43.91 12.10
N LEU A 57 -19.12 -43.25 12.80
CA LEU A 57 -17.88 -43.77 13.42
C LEU A 57 -16.79 -44.50 12.57
N SER A 58 -15.62 -43.83 12.58
CA SER A 58 -14.24 -44.31 12.83
C SER A 58 -13.69 -45.54 12.11
N SER A 59 -12.45 -45.43 11.62
CA SER A 59 -11.26 -46.16 12.13
C SER A 59 -10.08 -45.96 11.18
N SER A 60 -8.93 -45.55 11.71
CA SER A 60 -7.62 -45.80 11.08
C SER A 60 -7.28 -47.30 11.17
N PRO A 61 -6.35 -47.80 10.34
CA PRO A 61 -5.15 -48.34 10.97
C PRO A 61 -3.84 -48.08 10.19
N SER A 62 -2.79 -48.49 10.88
CA SER A 62 -1.36 -48.22 10.81
C SER A 62 -0.53 -48.98 9.75
N SER A 63 0.62 -48.37 9.43
CA SER A 63 1.97 -48.96 9.29
C SER A 63 2.34 -49.96 8.18
N PHE A 64 3.39 -49.60 7.44
CA PHE A 64 4.61 -50.43 7.40
C PHE A 64 5.87 -49.57 7.37
N SER A 65 6.80 -49.90 8.25
CA SER A 65 8.18 -49.41 8.27
C SER A 65 9.02 -50.19 7.27
N SER A 66 10.07 -49.55 6.75
CA SER A 66 11.32 -50.23 6.46
C SER A 66 12.46 -49.32 6.89
N SER A 67 13.17 -49.82 7.88
CA SER A 67 14.22 -49.19 8.63
C SER A 67 15.59 -49.44 8.01
N ALA A 68 16.54 -48.64 8.48
CA ALA A 68 17.97 -48.93 8.62
C ALA A 68 18.82 -48.90 7.33
N SER A 69 20.02 -48.34 7.31
CA SER A 69 20.85 -47.82 8.40
C SER A 69 22.09 -47.12 7.85
N ALA A 70 22.49 -46.08 8.59
CA ALA A 70 23.83 -45.83 9.10
C ALA A 70 25.03 -45.78 8.14
N TRP A 71 25.62 -44.59 8.13
CA TRP A 71 27.05 -44.37 8.03
C TRP A 71 27.38 -43.16 8.92
N SER A 72 27.83 -43.47 10.13
CA SER A 72 28.78 -42.62 10.89
C SER A 72 30.13 -42.74 10.17
N SER A 73 31.06 -41.80 10.14
CA SER A 73 31.50 -40.76 11.08
C SER A 73 32.24 -39.71 10.22
N SER A 74 32.53 -38.49 10.63
CA SER A 74 33.71 -38.19 11.45
C SER A 74 33.84 -36.67 11.57
N SER A 75 34.29 -36.22 12.73
CA SER A 75 34.71 -34.86 13.03
C SER A 75 35.88 -34.42 12.13
N SER A 76 35.75 -33.27 11.49
CA SER A 76 36.90 -32.52 10.98
C SER A 76 36.67 -31.03 11.17
N SER A 77 37.50 -30.45 12.02
CA SER A 77 37.69 -29.02 12.22
C SER A 77 38.18 -28.39 10.92
N SER A 78 37.42 -27.45 10.35
CA SER A 78 37.94 -26.50 9.36
C SER A 78 36.99 -25.32 9.17
N THR A 79 37.47 -24.16 9.64
CA THR A 79 37.34 -22.85 9.03
C THR A 79 35.91 -22.42 8.64
N SER A 80 35.25 -21.74 9.58
CA SER A 80 34.07 -20.91 9.36
C SER A 80 34.34 -19.88 8.26
N THR A 81 33.99 -20.26 7.03
CA THR A 81 33.88 -19.31 5.93
C THR A 81 32.57 -18.57 6.18
N ALA A 82 32.65 -17.33 6.64
CA ALA A 82 31.49 -16.49 6.90
C ALA A 82 30.65 -16.38 5.62
N GLN A 83 29.55 -17.13 5.55
CA GLN A 83 28.45 -16.69 4.71
C GLN A 83 28.00 -15.33 5.24
N PRO A 84 27.67 -14.35 4.38
CA PRO A 84 27.06 -13.11 4.84
C PRO A 84 25.72 -13.49 5.46
N GLY A 85 25.72 -13.61 6.80
CA GLY A 85 24.58 -14.01 7.58
C GLY A 85 23.44 -13.04 7.31
N ARG A 86 22.25 -13.58 7.04
CA ARG A 86 21.02 -12.81 7.03
C ARG A 86 21.01 -11.98 8.33
N PRO A 87 20.90 -10.64 8.26
CA PRO A 87 20.97 -9.80 9.45
C PRO A 87 19.91 -10.25 10.46
N ALA A 88 20.25 -10.16 11.75
CA ALA A 88 19.37 -10.56 12.83
C ALA A 88 18.00 -9.85 12.71
N PRO A 89 16.88 -10.50 13.07
CA PRO A 89 15.57 -9.88 13.02
C PRO A 89 15.55 -8.59 13.86
N VAL A 90 15.23 -7.46 13.23
CA VAL A 90 15.05 -6.18 13.92
C VAL A 90 13.59 -6.08 14.36
N ASP A 91 13.34 -5.88 15.65
CA ASP A 91 11.99 -5.54 16.11
C ASP A 91 11.69 -4.07 15.78
N ILE A 92 11.04 -3.86 14.64
CA ILE A 92 10.68 -2.52 14.14
C ILE A 92 9.63 -1.84 15.04
N SER A 93 8.88 -2.62 15.82
CA SER A 93 7.77 -2.08 16.65
C SER A 93 8.28 -1.22 17.80
N SER A 94 9.45 -1.57 18.35
CA SER A 94 10.07 -0.87 19.48
C SER A 94 11.10 0.19 19.06
N SER A 95 11.42 0.30 17.77
CA SER A 95 12.43 1.24 17.27
C SER A 95 11.94 2.68 17.26
N SER A 96 12.62 3.57 18.00
CA SER A 96 12.33 5.02 18.00
C SER A 96 12.47 5.65 16.61
N ALA A 97 13.32 5.09 15.73
CA ALA A 97 13.50 5.59 14.37
C ALA A 97 12.22 5.51 13.53
N ARG A 98 11.45 4.41 13.66
CA ARG A 98 10.13 4.28 13.01
C ARG A 98 9.15 5.33 13.55
N TRP A 99 9.19 5.61 14.84
CA TRP A 99 8.26 6.55 15.47
C TRP A 99 8.67 8.03 15.35
N ALA A 100 9.83 8.32 14.77
CA ALA A 100 10.30 9.69 14.54
C ALA A 100 9.43 10.50 13.56
N LYS A 101 8.58 9.82 12.77
CA LYS A 101 7.62 10.45 11.87
C LYS A 101 6.20 9.96 12.15
N SER A 102 5.22 10.78 11.74
CA SER A 102 3.79 10.52 11.95
C SER A 102 3.28 9.33 11.14
N TYR A 103 3.83 9.13 9.93
CA TYR A 103 3.40 8.09 9.01
C TYR A 103 4.56 7.18 8.61
N ASP A 104 4.26 5.90 8.45
CA ASP A 104 5.20 4.93 7.89
C ASP A 104 5.21 5.02 6.35
N VAL A 105 4.05 5.30 5.75
CA VAL A 105 3.90 5.42 4.30
C VAL A 105 2.87 6.48 3.92
N CYS A 106 3.15 7.28 2.89
CA CYS A 106 2.16 8.13 2.23
C CYS A 106 1.82 7.55 0.85
N ILE A 107 0.52 7.45 0.53
CA ILE A 107 0.06 6.85 -0.72
C ILE A 107 -0.32 7.94 -1.72
N CYS A 108 0.44 8.06 -2.81
CA CYS A 108 0.16 8.96 -3.92
C CYS A 108 -0.65 8.23 -4.98
N HIS A 109 -1.83 8.73 -5.31
CA HIS A 109 -2.75 8.11 -6.26
C HIS A 109 -3.63 9.14 -6.99
N SER A 110 -4.28 8.71 -8.07
CA SER A 110 -5.37 9.45 -8.71
C SER A 110 -6.68 9.19 -7.99
N GLU A 111 -7.58 10.17 -7.92
CA GLU A 111 -8.90 10.00 -7.31
C GLU A 111 -9.70 8.83 -7.92
N VAL A 112 -9.48 8.54 -9.21
CA VAL A 112 -10.12 7.43 -9.93
C VAL A 112 -9.75 6.07 -9.33
N ASP A 113 -8.57 5.95 -8.71
CA ASP A 113 -8.06 4.71 -8.13
C ASP A 113 -8.35 4.58 -6.63
N LEU A 114 -9.18 5.46 -6.04
CA LEU A 114 -9.42 5.51 -4.60
C LEU A 114 -9.87 4.17 -4.01
N GLU A 115 -10.82 3.47 -4.64
CA GLU A 115 -11.33 2.18 -4.15
C GLU A 115 -10.21 1.14 -3.98
N PHE A 116 -9.31 1.05 -4.97
CA PHE A 116 -8.16 0.15 -4.91
C PHE A 116 -7.21 0.54 -3.78
N VAL A 117 -7.00 1.85 -3.58
CA VAL A 117 -6.09 2.39 -2.57
C VAL A 117 -6.64 2.23 -1.15
N GLU A 118 -7.94 2.43 -0.95
CA GLU A 118 -8.58 2.20 0.36
C GLU A 118 -8.43 0.74 0.79
N GLU A 119 -8.57 -0.21 -0.14
CA GLU A 119 -8.33 -1.61 0.15
C GLU A 119 -6.85 -1.91 0.45
N LEU A 120 -5.91 -1.28 -0.27
CA LEU A 120 -4.48 -1.39 0.03
C LEU A 120 -4.17 -0.86 1.43
N VAL A 121 -4.67 0.32 1.76
CA VAL A 121 -4.47 0.96 3.08
C VAL A 121 -5.06 0.10 4.19
N SER A 122 -6.30 -0.38 4.01
CA SER A 122 -6.92 -1.30 4.98
C SER A 122 -6.12 -2.59 5.14
N TYR A 123 -5.56 -3.13 4.06
CA TYR A 123 -4.68 -4.29 4.14
C TYR A 123 -3.41 -3.97 4.93
N LEU A 124 -2.73 -2.86 4.67
CA LEU A 124 -1.49 -2.46 5.34
C LEU A 124 -1.68 -2.16 6.83
N GLU A 125 -2.76 -1.44 7.17
CA GLU A 125 -3.10 -1.05 8.55
C GLU A 125 -3.55 -2.25 9.40
N SER A 126 -4.13 -3.30 8.79
CA SER A 126 -4.57 -4.51 9.50
C SER A 126 -3.46 -5.56 9.75
N GLN A 127 -2.25 -5.33 9.24
CA GLN A 127 -1.13 -6.24 9.46
C GLN A 127 -0.62 -6.18 10.92
N PRO A 128 0.06 -7.24 11.41
CA PRO A 128 0.60 -7.26 12.78
C PRO A 128 1.51 -6.06 13.12
N GLN A 129 2.22 -5.51 12.14
CA GLN A 129 3.10 -4.36 12.31
C GLN A 129 2.34 -3.02 12.41
N SER A 130 1.04 -3.00 12.09
CA SER A 130 0.14 -1.84 12.14
C SER A 130 0.76 -0.61 11.46
N LEU A 131 0.97 -0.70 10.13
CA LEU A 131 1.57 0.39 9.37
C LEU A 131 0.66 1.63 9.37
N ARG A 132 1.23 2.81 9.63
CA ARG A 132 0.51 4.08 9.62
C ARG A 132 0.54 4.68 8.22
N CYS A 133 -0.58 4.65 7.51
CA CYS A 133 -0.68 5.18 6.16
C CYS A 133 -1.26 6.60 6.17
N PHE A 134 -0.71 7.48 5.34
CA PHE A 134 -1.35 8.75 4.98
C PHE A 134 -2.07 8.59 3.63
N LEU A 135 -3.34 8.99 3.59
CA LEU A 135 -4.18 9.06 2.41
C LEU A 135 -4.84 10.44 2.34
N GLN A 136 -4.49 11.25 1.34
CA GLN A 136 -4.89 12.66 1.27
C GLN A 136 -6.42 12.87 1.39
N LEU A 137 -7.24 12.06 0.72
CA LEU A 137 -8.70 12.20 0.77
C LEU A 137 -9.32 11.84 2.12
N ARG A 138 -8.59 11.11 2.98
CA ARG A 138 -9.02 10.69 4.32
C ARG A 138 -8.45 11.56 5.42
N ASP A 139 -7.16 11.86 5.32
CA ASP A 139 -6.35 12.37 6.43
C ASP A 139 -6.08 13.88 6.37
N SER A 140 -6.36 14.54 5.23
CA SER A 140 -6.16 15.99 5.10
C SER A 140 -7.15 16.80 5.93
N VAL A 141 -6.65 17.87 6.55
CA VAL A 141 -7.45 18.75 7.40
C VAL A 141 -8.40 19.61 6.56
N ALA A 142 -9.70 19.56 6.87
CA ALA A 142 -10.71 20.35 6.18
C ALA A 142 -10.43 21.86 6.31
N GLY A 143 -10.40 22.56 5.17
CA GLY A 143 -10.09 23.99 5.10
C GLY A 143 -8.60 24.33 5.04
N SER A 144 -7.72 23.34 5.17
CA SER A 144 -6.27 23.53 4.95
C SER A 144 -5.93 23.66 3.46
N ALA A 145 -4.76 24.23 3.18
CA ALA A 145 -4.23 24.32 1.84
C ALA A 145 -3.68 22.95 1.40
N VAL A 146 -4.27 22.37 0.35
CA VAL A 146 -3.92 21.03 -0.17
C VAL A 146 -2.41 20.87 -0.44
N MET A 147 -1.74 21.93 -0.89
CA MET A 147 -0.29 21.90 -1.13
C MET A 147 0.49 21.72 0.17
N THR A 148 0.10 22.44 1.22
CA THR A 148 0.74 22.37 2.54
C THR A 148 0.56 20.99 3.15
N GLU A 149 -0.67 20.45 3.11
CA GLU A 149 -0.97 19.10 3.59
C GLU A 149 -0.11 18.05 2.88
N LEU A 150 0.04 18.14 1.56
CA LEU A 150 0.90 17.22 0.82
C LEU A 150 2.36 17.37 1.24
N CYS A 151 2.89 18.59 1.35
CA CYS A 151 4.28 18.81 1.78
C CYS A 151 4.53 18.23 3.17
N GLU A 152 3.62 18.47 4.11
CA GLU A 152 3.70 17.93 5.46
C GLU A 152 3.59 16.40 5.47
N ALA A 153 2.66 15.83 4.71
CA ALA A 153 2.53 14.38 4.58
C ALA A 153 3.78 13.75 3.97
N VAL A 154 4.36 14.39 2.96
CA VAL A 154 5.60 13.94 2.32
C VAL A 154 6.73 13.93 3.35
N GLN A 155 6.98 15.05 4.02
CA GLN A 155 8.05 15.19 5.03
C GLN A 155 7.86 14.26 6.23
N ASN A 156 6.62 14.12 6.71
CA ASN A 156 6.26 13.30 7.88
C ASN A 156 5.94 11.84 7.53
N SER A 157 6.31 11.39 6.33
CA SER A 157 6.28 9.98 5.96
C SER A 157 7.69 9.41 5.80
N HIS A 158 7.87 8.17 6.20
CA HIS A 158 9.13 7.45 6.03
C HIS A 158 9.37 7.09 4.55
N CYS A 159 8.35 6.55 3.89
CA CYS A 159 8.37 6.25 2.45
C CYS A 159 7.05 6.66 1.76
N TRP A 160 7.00 6.54 0.44
CA TRP A 160 5.85 6.85 -0.41
C TRP A 160 5.61 5.75 -1.41
N VAL A 161 4.36 5.33 -1.52
CA VAL A 161 3.90 4.42 -2.57
C VAL A 161 3.24 5.27 -3.65
N MET A 162 3.70 5.14 -4.89
CA MET A 162 3.12 5.83 -6.05
C MET A 162 2.36 4.84 -6.90
N LEU A 163 1.02 4.89 -6.86
CA LEU A 163 0.18 4.04 -7.71
C LEU A 163 0.07 4.67 -9.11
N ILE A 164 0.90 4.18 -10.03
CA ILE A 164 1.01 4.67 -11.40
C ILE A 164 0.05 3.89 -12.30
N THR A 165 -1.02 4.58 -12.70
CA THR A 165 -2.09 4.14 -13.60
C THR A 165 -2.24 5.11 -14.77
N PRO A 166 -3.02 4.79 -15.81
CA PRO A 166 -3.29 5.75 -16.89
C PRO A 166 -3.89 7.07 -16.37
N SER A 167 -4.73 7.00 -15.33
CA SER A 167 -5.33 8.16 -14.67
C SER A 167 -4.27 8.98 -13.92
N PHE A 168 -3.36 8.33 -13.19
CA PHE A 168 -2.24 9.00 -12.51
C PHE A 168 -1.36 9.79 -13.48
N LEU A 169 -1.07 9.24 -14.66
CA LEU A 169 -0.20 9.91 -15.64
C LEU A 169 -0.86 11.13 -16.30
N GLN A 170 -2.19 11.16 -16.36
CA GLN A 170 -2.96 12.24 -16.95
C GLN A 170 -3.33 13.33 -15.95
N ASP A 171 -3.31 13.01 -14.65
CA ASP A 171 -3.67 13.94 -13.58
C ASP A 171 -2.49 14.86 -13.20
N PRO A 172 -2.61 16.19 -13.42
CA PRO A 172 -1.58 17.15 -13.02
C PRO A 172 -1.29 17.12 -11.51
N TRP A 173 -2.29 16.79 -10.68
CA TRP A 173 -2.12 16.66 -9.24
C TRP A 173 -1.22 15.47 -8.89
N CYS A 174 -1.44 14.31 -9.50
CA CYS A 174 -0.58 13.14 -9.34
C CYS A 174 0.86 13.42 -9.79
N ARG A 175 1.04 14.15 -10.89
CA ARG A 175 2.36 14.59 -11.34
C ARG A 175 3.03 15.49 -10.30
N TYR A 176 2.28 16.42 -9.69
CA TYR A 176 2.80 17.26 -8.61
C TYR A 176 3.19 16.43 -7.37
N GLN A 177 2.33 15.50 -6.93
CA GLN A 177 2.64 14.56 -5.84
C GLN A 177 3.95 13.81 -6.08
N MET A 178 4.16 13.29 -7.30
CA MET A 178 5.40 12.61 -7.68
C MET A 178 6.62 13.54 -7.58
N HIS A 179 6.54 14.75 -8.14
CA HIS A 179 7.65 15.69 -8.10
C HIS A 179 7.98 16.16 -6.68
N GLN A 180 6.97 16.34 -5.82
CA GLN A 180 7.20 16.71 -4.42
C GLN A 180 7.95 15.61 -3.65
N ALA A 181 7.55 14.34 -3.82
CA ALA A 181 8.26 13.23 -3.19
C ALA A 181 9.71 13.09 -3.72
N LEU A 182 9.93 13.30 -5.02
CA LEU A 182 11.27 13.29 -5.61
C LEU A 182 12.13 14.48 -5.14
N ALA A 183 11.53 15.65 -4.92
CA ALA A 183 12.23 16.81 -4.38
C ALA A 183 12.67 16.57 -2.92
N GLU A 184 11.82 15.93 -2.11
CA GLU A 184 12.12 15.56 -0.73
C GLU A 184 13.20 14.48 -0.62
N ALA A 185 13.25 13.52 -1.56
CA ALA A 185 14.27 12.48 -1.59
C ALA A 185 14.83 12.27 -3.01
N PRO A 186 15.76 13.13 -3.48
CA PRO A 186 16.26 13.08 -4.87
C PRO A 186 16.97 11.78 -5.23
N MET A 187 17.65 11.15 -4.27
CA MET A 187 18.29 9.85 -4.44
C MET A 187 17.33 8.67 -4.28
N ALA A 188 16.07 8.95 -3.94
CA ALA A 188 15.05 8.04 -3.42
C ALA A 188 15.46 7.30 -2.13
N ASN A 189 16.68 6.78 -2.00
CA ASN A 189 17.16 5.98 -0.85
C ASN A 189 16.15 4.91 -0.40
N GLY A 190 15.39 4.33 -1.34
CA GLY A 190 14.31 3.38 -1.05
C GLY A 190 13.02 3.99 -0.50
N ARG A 191 12.94 5.31 -0.31
CA ARG A 191 11.75 6.03 0.14
C ARG A 191 10.64 6.08 -0.91
N THR A 192 10.95 6.03 -2.21
CA THR A 192 9.93 6.04 -3.27
C THR A 192 9.70 4.64 -3.82
N ILE A 193 8.47 4.14 -3.75
CA ILE A 193 8.04 2.80 -4.17
C ILE A 193 7.00 2.94 -5.29
N PRO A 194 7.42 2.89 -6.57
CA PRO A 194 6.50 2.88 -7.70
C PRO A 194 5.73 1.57 -7.81
N VAL A 195 4.42 1.66 -8.01
CA VAL A 195 3.50 0.53 -8.23
C VAL A 195 2.76 0.75 -9.54
N LEU A 196 3.01 -0.07 -10.55
CA LEU A 196 2.35 0.03 -11.85
C LEU A 196 1.09 -0.82 -11.85
N LYS A 197 0.01 -0.26 -12.38
CA LYS A 197 -1.25 -0.95 -12.64
C LYS A 197 -1.78 -0.48 -14.00
N ASP A 198 -2.03 -1.44 -14.91
CA ASP A 198 -2.57 -1.20 -16.25
C ASP A 198 -1.77 -0.18 -17.09
N ILE A 199 -0.44 -0.20 -16.96
CA ILE A 199 0.50 0.69 -17.65
C ILE A 199 1.55 -0.13 -18.40
N ASP A 200 1.80 0.25 -19.66
CA ASP A 200 2.94 -0.26 -20.41
C ASP A 200 4.26 0.30 -19.88
N ARG A 201 5.33 -0.49 -19.92
CA ARG A 201 6.68 -0.06 -19.48
C ARG A 201 7.19 1.20 -20.19
N LYS A 202 6.73 1.45 -21.43
CA LYS A 202 7.13 2.62 -22.23
C LYS A 202 6.58 3.94 -21.65
N ASP A 203 5.46 3.85 -20.94
CA ASP A 203 4.74 4.99 -20.36
C ASP A 203 5.17 5.26 -18.91
N TYR A 204 6.07 4.43 -18.36
CA TYR A 204 6.65 4.64 -17.05
C TYR A 204 7.37 6.00 -16.97
N PRO A 205 7.09 6.84 -15.96
CA PRO A 205 7.67 8.17 -15.84
C PRO A 205 9.20 8.15 -15.91
N LYS A 206 9.76 9.02 -16.74
CA LYS A 206 11.22 9.10 -16.96
C LYS A 206 11.95 9.50 -15.67
N GLU A 207 11.26 10.28 -14.84
CA GLU A 207 11.71 10.74 -13.53
C GLU A 207 11.92 9.58 -12.54
N LEU A 208 11.24 8.45 -12.74
CA LEU A 208 11.33 7.26 -11.89
C LEU A 208 12.15 6.12 -12.52
N ARG A 209 12.78 6.33 -13.70
CA ARG A 209 13.43 5.28 -14.50
C ARG A 209 14.50 4.48 -13.74
N ASN A 210 15.15 5.10 -12.76
CA ASN A 210 16.20 4.46 -11.96
C ASN A 210 15.64 3.73 -10.73
N LEU A 211 14.33 3.75 -10.53
CA LEU A 211 13.66 3.09 -9.41
C LEU A 211 13.05 1.77 -9.88
N TYR A 212 13.27 0.72 -9.09
CA TYR A 212 12.56 -0.53 -9.25
C TYR A 212 11.07 -0.32 -8.95
N TYR A 213 10.20 -0.99 -9.71
CA TYR A 213 8.76 -0.90 -9.52
C TYR A 213 8.12 -2.25 -9.25
N ILE A 214 7.01 -2.22 -8.54
CA ILE A 214 6.11 -3.36 -8.34
C ILE A 214 5.09 -3.36 -9.47
N TYR A 215 4.89 -4.49 -10.14
CA TYR A 215 3.88 -4.63 -11.18
C TYR A 215 2.64 -5.34 -10.62
N THR A 216 1.48 -4.69 -10.72
CA THR A 216 0.20 -5.21 -10.24
C THR A 216 -0.44 -6.07 -11.31
N ALA A 217 -0.20 -7.38 -11.27
CA ALA A 217 -0.92 -8.36 -12.10
C ALA A 217 -2.19 -8.89 -11.41
N LEU A 218 -2.12 -9.12 -10.09
CA LEU A 218 -3.22 -9.56 -9.25
C LEU A 218 -3.17 -8.76 -7.94
N LYS A 219 -4.33 -8.34 -7.45
CA LYS A 219 -4.48 -7.45 -6.28
C LYS A 219 -3.77 -8.00 -5.03
N GLU A 220 -4.10 -9.22 -4.60
CA GLU A 220 -3.57 -9.83 -3.38
C GLU A 220 -2.04 -9.91 -3.36
N ASN A 221 -1.45 -10.34 -4.48
CA ASN A 221 0.00 -10.47 -4.62
C ASN A 221 0.70 -9.10 -4.54
N SER A 222 0.09 -8.07 -5.13
CA SER A 222 0.63 -6.72 -5.11
C SER A 222 0.61 -6.11 -3.71
N PHE A 223 -0.47 -6.30 -2.94
CA PHE A 223 -0.60 -5.77 -1.59
C PHE A 223 0.47 -6.35 -0.65
N ARG A 224 0.69 -7.66 -0.74
CA ARG A 224 1.78 -8.32 -0.03
C ARG A 224 3.15 -7.80 -0.44
N GLN A 225 3.42 -7.64 -1.74
CA GLN A 225 4.70 -7.12 -2.22
C GLN A 225 4.96 -5.68 -1.77
N ILE A 226 3.93 -4.84 -1.76
CA ILE A 226 4.01 -3.46 -1.26
C ILE A 226 4.35 -3.48 0.23
N ARG A 227 3.60 -4.24 1.03
CA ARG A 227 3.88 -4.42 2.46
C ARG A 227 5.30 -4.88 2.72
N ASP A 228 5.74 -5.95 2.06
CA ASP A 228 7.07 -6.53 2.26
C ASP A 228 8.18 -5.55 1.82
N THR A 229 7.90 -4.65 0.89
CA THR A 229 8.83 -3.59 0.47
C THR A 229 8.89 -2.46 1.50
N VAL A 230 7.74 -2.02 2.03
CA VAL A 230 7.67 -1.02 3.11
C VAL A 230 8.38 -1.55 4.37
N LEU A 231 8.13 -2.80 4.77
CA LEU A 231 8.77 -3.39 5.94
C LEU A 231 10.29 -3.49 5.78
N ARG A 232 10.79 -3.94 4.62
CA ARG A 232 12.24 -3.97 4.36
C ARG A 232 12.87 -2.58 4.45
N TYR A 233 12.18 -1.55 3.96
CA TYR A 233 12.64 -0.18 4.09
C TYR A 233 12.72 0.25 5.56
N LEU A 234 11.68 -0.02 6.35
CA LEU A 234 11.65 0.33 7.77
C LEU A 234 12.68 -0.45 8.61
N GLU A 235 12.92 -1.73 8.30
CA GLU A 235 13.98 -2.54 8.92
C GLU A 235 15.35 -1.91 8.68
N GLU A 236 15.64 -1.52 7.44
CA GLU A 236 16.90 -0.88 7.08
C GLU A 236 17.07 0.47 7.76
N LEU A 237 16.01 1.29 7.79
CA LEU A 237 15.98 2.57 8.50
C LEU A 237 16.30 2.40 9.99
N CYS A 238 15.71 1.41 10.64
CA CYS A 238 15.95 1.14 12.06
C CYS A 238 17.39 0.69 12.29
N ARG A 239 17.92 -0.17 11.41
CA ARG A 239 19.29 -0.68 11.49
C ARG A 239 20.35 0.41 11.26
N SER A 240 20.12 1.31 10.31
CA SER A 240 21.02 2.44 10.06
C SER A 240 21.04 3.44 11.22
N SER A 241 19.92 3.54 11.96
CA SER A 241 19.83 4.44 13.12
C SER A 241 20.63 3.93 14.32
N THR A 242 20.69 2.61 14.52
CA THR A 242 21.48 2.00 15.61
C THR A 242 22.99 2.04 15.34
N SER A 243 23.42 1.89 14.09
CA SER A 243 24.84 1.91 13.73
C SER A 243 25.49 3.30 13.78
N GLY A 244 24.70 4.38 13.79
CA GLY A 244 25.21 5.74 13.91
C GLY A 244 25.45 6.21 15.34
N MET A 245 25.14 5.38 16.34
CA MET A 245 25.30 5.68 17.77
C MET A 245 26.55 5.03 18.39
N GLU A 246 27.27 4.17 17.65
CA GLU A 246 28.57 3.60 18.03
C GLU A 246 29.73 4.43 17.46
#